data_AF-A0A5E4SHB0-F1
#
_entry.id   AF-A0A5E4SHB0-F1
#
_cell.length_a   1.000
_cell.length_b   1.000
_cell.length_c   1.000
_cell.angle_alpha   90.00
_cell.angle_beta   90.00
_cell.angle_gamma   90.00
#
_symmetry.space_group_name_H-M   'P 1'
#
loop_
_entity.id
_entity.type
_entity.pdbx_description
1 polymer ?
#
loop_
_entity_poly.entity_id
_entity_poly.type
_entity_poly.pdbx_seq_one_letter_code
_entity_poly.pdbx_strand_id
1 'polypeptide(L)'
;MKTVVMQANLDETVDLVRKFAHDEFARAIGVEEPSEQDVRGLILDRLRSMQFQEMEPEDEQTAKRVFDCVYVVPRRGHIEGSPVIEARLLVMPDARYAQKSYIQISE
;
A
#
# COMPACT_ATOMS: atom_id res chain seq x y z
N MET A 1 -8.37 17.44 -4.68
CA MET A 1 -8.75 16.03 -4.92
C MET A 1 -8.37 15.21 -3.69
N LYS A 2 -9.28 14.40 -3.15
CA LYS A 2 -9.04 13.63 -1.91
C LYS A 2 -8.48 12.24 -2.23
N THR A 3 -7.53 11.76 -1.44
CA THR A 3 -7.08 10.35 -1.52
C THR A 3 -7.88 9.48 -0.54
N VAL A 4 -8.30 8.31 -1.00
CA VAL A 4 -9.14 7.37 -0.25
C VAL A 4 -8.57 5.95 -0.38
N VAL A 5 -8.70 5.15 0.66
CA VAL A 5 -8.42 3.71 0.62
C VAL A 5 -9.72 2.97 0.95
N MET A 6 -10.00 1.89 0.23
CA MET A 6 -11.15 1.04 0.54
C MET A 6 -10.89 0.27 1.83
N GLN A 7 -11.86 0.28 2.76
CA GLN A 7 -11.71 -0.36 4.06
C GLN A 7 -11.38 -1.86 3.93
N ALA A 8 -12.10 -2.61 3.10
CA ALA A 8 -11.84 -4.04 2.89
C ALA A 8 -10.41 -4.34 2.38
N ASN A 9 -9.86 -3.49 1.51
CA ASN A 9 -8.50 -3.64 1.00
C ASN A 9 -7.45 -3.30 2.08
N LEU A 10 -7.74 -2.34 2.95
CA LEU A 10 -6.89 -2.05 4.11
C LEU A 10 -6.90 -3.21 5.12
N ASP A 11 -8.06 -3.78 5.40
CA ASP A 11 -8.21 -4.91 6.32
C ASP A 11 -7.45 -6.14 5.82
N GLU A 12 -7.63 -6.52 4.55
CA GLU A 12 -6.88 -7.60 3.92
C GLU A 12 -5.36 -7.35 3.93
N THR A 13 -4.93 -6.11 3.70
CA THR A 13 -3.51 -5.73 3.76
C THR A 13 -2.94 -5.93 5.17
N VAL A 14 -3.69 -5.54 6.21
CA VAL A 14 -3.28 -5.72 7.62
C VAL A 14 -3.11 -7.20 7.94
N ASP A 15 -4.06 -8.05 7.52
CA ASP A 15 -4.00 -9.49 7.73
C ASP A 15 -2.77 -10.12 7.06
N LEU A 16 -2.50 -9.74 5.81
CA LEU A 16 -1.34 -10.21 5.05
C LEU A 16 -0.02 -9.76 5.69
N VAL A 17 0.07 -8.52 6.16
CA VAL A 17 1.25 -8.01 6.86
C VAL A 17 1.50 -8.79 8.14
N ARG A 18 0.48 -9.00 8.97
CA ARG A 18 0.64 -9.77 10.22
C ARG A 18 1.07 -11.20 9.95
N LYS A 19 0.66 -11.77 8.82
CA LYS A 19 1.03 -13.13 8.41
C LYS A 19 2.45 -13.24 7.86
N PHE A 20 2.94 -12.24 7.12
CA PHE A 20 4.15 -12.38 6.31
C PHE A 20 5.28 -11.40 6.62
N ALA A 21 5.02 -10.31 7.36
CA ALA A 21 5.98 -9.24 7.65
C ALA A 21 5.85 -8.73 9.09
N HIS A 22 5.47 -9.61 10.01
CA HIS A 22 5.26 -9.30 11.43
C HIS A 22 6.47 -8.58 12.04
N ASP A 23 7.67 -9.15 11.89
CA ASP A 23 8.87 -8.70 12.59
C ASP A 23 9.32 -7.30 12.14
N GLU A 24 9.17 -6.97 10.87
CA GLU A 24 9.54 -5.65 10.35
C GLU A 24 8.59 -4.57 10.80
N PHE A 25 7.29 -4.87 10.87
CA PHE A 25 6.31 -3.95 11.42
C PHE A 25 6.48 -3.78 12.93
N ALA A 26 6.69 -4.88 13.66
CA ALA A 26 6.96 -4.86 15.10
C ALA A 26 8.17 -3.98 15.42
N ARG A 27 9.28 -4.16 14.69
CA ARG A 27 10.50 -3.34 14.81
C ARG A 27 10.26 -1.87 14.51
N ALA A 28 9.51 -1.56 13.45
CA ALA A 28 9.27 -0.17 13.05
C ALA A 28 8.33 0.58 14.00
N ILE A 29 7.37 -0.12 14.59
CA ILE A 29 6.44 0.42 15.59
C ILE A 29 7.12 0.51 16.97
N GLY A 30 8.09 -0.39 17.24
CA GLY A 30 8.78 -0.45 18.53
C GLY A 30 8.07 -1.34 19.56
N VAL A 31 7.38 -2.37 19.09
CA VAL A 31 6.64 -3.34 19.92
C VAL A 31 7.09 -4.76 19.59
N GLU A 32 6.82 -5.71 20.49
CA GLU A 32 7.14 -7.12 20.27
C GLU A 32 6.10 -7.81 19.37
N GLU A 33 4.82 -7.54 19.60
CA GLU A 33 3.70 -8.07 18.83
C GLU A 33 2.76 -6.91 18.43
N PRO A 34 2.76 -6.46 17.16
CA PRO A 34 1.91 -5.37 16.71
C PRO A 34 0.47 -5.84 16.56
N SER A 35 -0.45 -5.09 17.15
CA SER A 35 -1.88 -5.31 16.94
C SER A 35 -2.31 -4.91 15.53
N GLU A 36 -3.51 -5.31 15.11
CA GLU A 36 -4.10 -4.86 13.85
C GLU A 36 -4.20 -3.34 13.77
N GLN A 37 -4.50 -2.67 14.89
CA GLN A 37 -4.59 -1.22 14.93
C GLN A 37 -3.22 -0.56 14.77
N ASP A 38 -2.15 -1.17 15.29
CA ASP A 38 -0.79 -0.63 15.14
C ASP A 38 -0.34 -0.71 13.67
N VAL A 39 -0.55 -1.87 13.03
CA VAL A 39 -0.25 -2.07 11.60
C VAL A 39 -1.08 -1.13 10.74
N ARG A 40 -2.39 -1.04 10.99
CA ARG A 40 -3.31 -0.14 10.26
C ARG A 40 -2.89 1.31 10.42
N GLY A 41 -2.58 1.73 11.65
CA GLY A 41 -2.15 3.09 11.98
C GLY A 41 -0.89 3.47 11.22
N LEU A 42 0.14 2.60 11.24
CA LEU A 42 1.38 2.83 10.50
C LEU A 42 1.13 2.98 9.00
N ILE A 43 0.34 2.08 8.38
CA ILE A 43 0.03 2.13 6.94
C ILE A 43 -0.67 3.46 6.60
N LEU A 44 -1.69 3.84 7.37
CA LEU A 44 -2.43 5.08 7.15
C LEU A 44 -1.56 6.33 7.33
N ASP A 45 -0.67 6.35 8.32
CA ASP A 45 0.25 7.46 8.53
C ASP A 45 1.24 7.62 7.37
N ARG A 46 1.76 6.50 6.85
CA ARG A 46 2.61 6.50 5.65
C ARG A 46 1.86 6.98 4.42
N LEU A 47 0.64 6.49 4.19
CA LEU A 47 -0.20 6.94 3.08
C LEU A 47 -0.53 8.44 3.14
N ARG A 48 -0.83 8.97 4.33
CA ARG A 48 -1.09 10.41 4.53
C ARG A 48 0.12 11.28 4.18
N SER A 49 1.32 10.74 4.35
CA SER A 49 2.57 11.44 4.05
C SER A 49 2.93 11.40 2.55
N MET A 50 2.22 10.61 1.74
CA MET A 50 2.48 10.49 0.31
C MET A 50 1.76 11.60 -0.48
N GLN A 51 2.49 12.20 -1.42
CA GLN A 51 1.95 13.18 -2.36
C GLN A 51 1.37 12.48 -3.59
N PHE A 52 0.04 12.34 -3.63
CA PHE A 52 -0.66 11.75 -4.78
C PHE A 52 -1.22 12.80 -5.76
N GLN A 53 -1.27 14.08 -5.36
CA GLN A 53 -1.94 15.13 -6.14
C GLN A 53 -1.14 15.63 -7.36
N GLU A 54 0.17 15.46 -7.35
CA GLU A 54 1.08 15.91 -8.43
C GLU A 54 1.36 14.80 -9.45
N MET A 55 0.50 13.79 -9.50
CA MET A 55 0.69 12.64 -10.38
C MET A 55 0.34 12.96 -11.83
N GLU A 56 1.33 12.79 -12.70
CA GLU A 56 1.13 12.79 -14.14
C GLU A 56 0.26 11.59 -14.57
N PRO A 57 -0.44 11.64 -15.72
CA PRO A 57 -1.25 10.51 -16.20
C PRO A 57 -0.46 9.20 -16.32
N GLU A 58 0.84 9.29 -16.58
CA GLU A 58 1.79 8.18 -16.65
C GLU A 58 2.18 7.59 -15.29
N ASP A 59 1.95 8.32 -14.19
CA ASP A 59 2.07 7.79 -12.83
C ASP A 59 0.86 6.95 -12.41
N GLU A 60 -0.28 7.08 -13.10
CA GLU A 60 -1.43 6.21 -12.88
C GLU A 60 -1.01 4.76 -13.16
N GLN A 61 -1.19 3.88 -12.16
CA GLN A 61 -0.80 2.46 -12.19
C GLN A 61 0.65 2.13 -11.82
N THR A 62 1.50 3.12 -11.48
CA THR A 62 2.82 2.81 -10.91
C THR A 62 2.69 2.49 -9.42
N ALA A 63 3.12 1.29 -9.03
CA ALA A 63 3.15 0.88 -7.62
C ALA A 63 4.23 1.67 -6.86
N LYS A 64 3.81 2.41 -5.83
CA LYS A 64 4.68 3.17 -4.93
C LYS A 64 4.79 2.43 -3.61
N ARG A 65 6.00 2.29 -3.05
CA ARG A 65 6.18 1.63 -1.75
C ARG A 65 5.62 2.51 -0.63
N VAL A 66 4.72 1.97 0.19
CA VAL A 66 4.17 2.62 1.39
C VAL A 66 5.11 2.38 2.56
N PHE A 67 5.39 1.10 2.81
CA PHE A 67 6.32 0.66 3.85
C PHE A 67 6.67 -0.81 3.62
N ASP A 68 7.96 -1.14 3.67
CA ASP A 68 8.43 -2.52 3.59
C ASP A 68 7.84 -3.32 2.40
N CYS A 69 7.02 -4.35 2.66
CA CYS A 69 6.33 -5.16 1.67
C CYS A 69 4.99 -4.57 1.17
N VAL A 70 4.53 -3.44 1.72
CA VAL A 70 3.26 -2.80 1.36
C VAL A 70 3.49 -1.72 0.31
N TYR A 71 2.73 -1.81 -0.78
CA TYR A 71 2.73 -0.89 -1.90
C TYR A 71 1.34 -0.30 -2.10
N VAL A 72 1.28 0.86 -2.75
CA VAL A 72 0.05 1.52 -3.16
C VAL A 72 0.08 1.76 -4.66
N VAL A 73 -1.01 1.41 -5.32
CA VAL A 73 -1.29 1.77 -6.71
C VAL A 73 -2.40 2.84 -6.68
N PRO A 74 -2.04 4.12 -6.88
CA PRO A 74 -3.01 5.19 -7.01
C PRO A 74 -3.78 5.09 -8.32
N ARG A 75 -5.10 5.27 -8.25
CA ARG A 75 -6.01 5.29 -9.40
C ARG A 75 -6.98 6.46 -9.29
N ARG A 76 -7.16 7.24 -10.35
CA ARG A 76 -8.20 8.27 -10.37
C ARG A 76 -9.59 7.61 -10.41
N GLY A 77 -10.49 8.08 -9.55
CA GLY A 77 -11.82 7.53 -9.37
C GLY A 77 -12.82 8.62 -8.99
N HIS A 78 -14.07 8.21 -8.79
CA HIS A 78 -15.13 9.08 -8.32
C HIS A 78 -15.89 8.38 -7.18
N ILE A 79 -16.12 9.10 -6.08
CA ILE A 79 -16.97 8.66 -4.96
C ILE A 79 -18.04 9.72 -4.76
N GLU A 80 -19.31 9.31 -4.77
CA GLU A 80 -20.46 10.22 -4.58
C GLU A 80 -20.40 11.45 -5.51
N GLY A 81 -19.96 11.24 -6.75
CA GLY A 81 -19.81 12.30 -7.75
C GLY A 81 -18.59 13.22 -7.57
N SER A 82 -17.78 13.03 -6.53
CA SER A 82 -16.57 13.80 -6.28
C SER A 82 -15.32 13.08 -6.80
N PRO A 83 -14.38 13.78 -7.48
CA PRO A 83 -13.13 13.19 -7.93
C PRO A 83 -12.23 12.84 -6.75
N VAL A 84 -11.71 11.61 -6.75
CA VAL A 84 -10.82 11.07 -5.71
C VAL A 84 -9.64 10.34 -6.34
N ILE A 85 -8.60 10.11 -5.54
CA ILE A 85 -7.55 9.14 -5.84
C ILE A 85 -7.79 7.92 -4.95
N GLU A 86 -8.15 6.80 -5.54
CA GLU A 86 -8.18 5.49 -4.88
C GLU A 86 -6.74 4.99 -4.69
N ALA A 87 -6.32 4.89 -3.44
CA ALA A 87 -5.09 4.24 -3.02
C ALA A 87 -5.35 2.74 -2.83
N ARG A 88 -5.00 1.92 -3.83
CA ARG A 88 -5.14 0.46 -3.73
C ARG A 88 -3.87 -0.16 -3.16
N LEU A 89 -3.99 -0.85 -2.05
CA LEU A 89 -2.88 -1.48 -1.35
C LEU A 89 -2.60 -2.87 -1.91
N LEU A 90 -1.32 -3.20 -1.97
CA LEU A 90 -0.77 -4.49 -2.39
C LEU A 90 0.28 -4.92 -1.36
N VAL A 91 0.31 -6.21 -1.04
CA VAL A 91 1.39 -6.81 -0.24
C VAL A 91 2.24 -7.67 -1.15
N MET A 92 3.54 -7.37 -1.23
CA MET A 92 4.52 -8.10 -2.03
C MET A 92 5.68 -8.53 -1.10
N PRO A 93 5.57 -9.70 -0.42
CA PRO A 93 6.54 -10.15 0.58
C PRO A 93 7.96 -10.29 0.02
N ASP A 94 8.10 -10.81 -1.21
CA ASP A 94 9.40 -11.11 -1.84
C ASP A 94 10.07 -9.91 -2.53
N ALA A 95 9.37 -8.77 -2.64
CA ALA A 95 9.85 -7.62 -3.41
C ALA A 95 11.07 -6.91 -2.80
N ARG A 96 11.50 -7.29 -1.60
CA ARG A 96 12.71 -6.75 -0.96
C ARG A 96 14.00 -7.40 -1.50
N TYR A 97 13.93 -8.60 -2.04
CA TYR A 97 15.09 -9.35 -2.57
C TYR A 97 14.91 -9.87 -3.99
N ALA A 98 13.72 -9.78 -4.58
CA ALA A 98 13.48 -10.21 -5.95
C ALA A 98 14.21 -9.32 -6.96
N GLN A 99 15.13 -9.90 -7.75
CA GLN A 99 15.53 -9.31 -9.03
C GLN A 99 14.27 -9.03 -9.85
N LYS A 100 14.26 -7.95 -10.65
CA LYS A 100 13.19 -7.70 -11.62
C LYS A 100 13.18 -8.82 -12.66
N SER A 101 12.50 -9.92 -12.37
CA SER A 101 12.23 -11.01 -13.30
C SER A 101 10.92 -10.69 -14.01
N TYR A 102 11.03 -10.37 -15.30
CA TYR A 102 9.88 -10.21 -16.17
C TYR A 102 9.44 -11.59 -16.62
N ILE A 103 8.17 -11.94 -16.38
CA ILE A 103 7.56 -13.15 -16.93
C ILE A 103 6.85 -12.73 -18.22
N GLN A 104 7.30 -13.27 -19.35
CA GLN A 104 6.65 -13.07 -20.64
C GLN A 104 5.30 -13.80 -20.66
N ILE A 105 4.19 -13.07 -20.87
CA ILE A 105 2.82 -13.62 -20.85
C ILE A 105 2.33 -13.99 -22.27
N SER A 106 3.05 -13.59 -23.32
CA SER A 106 2.87 -14.07 -24.70
C SER A 106 4.09 -13.72 -25.58
N GLU A 107 4.22 -14.40 -26.74
CA GLU A 107 5.17 -14.01 -27.81
C GLU A 107 4.91 -12.61 -28.37
#